data_AF-A0A971B4W3-F1
#
_entry.id   AF-A0A971B4W3-F1
#
_cell.length_a   1.000
_cell.length_b   1.000
_cell.length_c   1.000
_cell.angle_alpha   90.00
_cell.angle_beta   90.00
_cell.angle_gamma   90.00
#
_symmetry.space_group_name_H-M   'P 1'
#
loop_
_entity.id
_entity.type
_entity.pdbx_description
1 polymer ?
#
loop_
_entity_poly.entity_id
_entity_poly.type
_entity_poly.pdbx_seq_one_letter_code
_entity_poly.pdbx_strand_id
1 'polypeptide(L)'
;MIVVVRMLAFGDGELRPVNVPDAEVDGLDTMSVLEKVWHYGQNDIQPVEDRYSVSVGDVVLYRGELFIARPCGWALMTPAELERYEKLDHTGRLRHARQDTPEHKRYINHYRCSECGTSWDDEWDCTCNDRCPKCNVEIEPHSSDEIEAPA
;
A
#
# COMPACT_ATOMS: atom_id res chain seq x y z
N MET A 1 9.93 4.20 -22.13
CA MET A 1 10.59 3.09 -21.39
C MET A 1 9.56 2.00 -21.09
N ILE A 2 9.93 0.72 -21.25
CA ILE A 2 9.07 -0.40 -20.86
C ILE A 2 9.64 -1.05 -19.59
N VAL A 3 8.80 -1.19 -18.58
CA VAL A 3 9.11 -1.90 -17.33
C VAL A 3 8.22 -3.13 -17.24
N VAL A 4 8.80 -4.29 -16.95
CA VAL A 4 8.05 -5.54 -16.84
C VAL A 4 7.69 -5.78 -15.38
N VAL A 5 6.39 -5.92 -15.14
CA VAL A 5 5.80 -6.22 -13.83
C VAL A 5 5.40 -7.69 -13.80
N ARG A 6 5.77 -8.38 -12.73
CA ARG A 6 5.31 -9.74 -12.43
C ARG A 6 4.04 -9.65 -11.59
N MET A 7 2.93 -10.10 -12.15
CA MET A 7 1.58 -9.97 -11.62
C MET A 7 1.31 -11.03 -10.54
N LEU A 8 1.98 -10.91 -9.39
CA LEU A 8 1.87 -11.89 -8.29
C LEU A 8 0.65 -11.68 -7.39
N ALA A 9 0.04 -10.49 -7.44
CA ALA A 9 -1.15 -10.17 -6.66
C ALA A 9 -2.38 -10.92 -7.21
N PHE A 10 -2.65 -10.84 -8.52
CA PHE A 10 -3.87 -11.41 -9.11
C PHE A 10 -3.64 -12.17 -10.44
N GLY A 11 -2.50 -11.98 -11.09
CA GLY A 11 -2.22 -12.56 -12.41
C GLY A 11 -1.39 -13.84 -12.38
N ASP A 12 -1.36 -14.57 -11.26
CA ASP A 12 -0.63 -15.84 -11.09
C ASP A 12 0.82 -15.83 -11.58
N GLY A 13 1.49 -14.67 -11.45
CA GLY A 13 2.90 -14.49 -11.85
C GLY A 13 3.11 -14.22 -13.34
N GLU A 14 2.06 -14.00 -14.12
CA GLU A 14 2.18 -13.51 -15.48
C GLU A 14 2.99 -12.21 -15.56
N LEU A 15 3.70 -12.03 -16.67
CA LEU A 15 4.46 -10.81 -16.92
C LEU A 15 3.60 -9.82 -17.71
N ARG A 16 3.49 -8.60 -17.18
CA ARG A 16 2.83 -7.46 -17.82
C ARG A 16 3.87 -6.38 -18.17
N PRO A 17 4.03 -6.02 -19.45
CA PRO A 17 4.80 -4.84 -19.81
C PRO A 17 3.99 -3.57 -19.50
N VAL A 18 4.62 -2.60 -18.85
CA VAL A 18 4.08 -1.26 -18.59
C VAL A 18 4.91 -0.25 -19.36
N ASN A 19 4.27 0.53 -20.23
CA ASN A 19 4.96 1.52 -21.05
C ASN A 19 4.93 2.90 -20.40
N VAL A 20 6.01 3.32 -19.76
CA VAL A 20 6.12 4.66 -19.17
C VAL A 20 6.77 5.60 -20.21
N PRO A 21 6.15 6.74 -20.58
CA PRO A 21 6.76 7.69 -21.52
C PRO A 21 8.15 8.16 -21.06
N ASP A 22 9.14 8.17 -21.95
CA ASP A 22 10.53 8.48 -21.55
C ASP A 22 10.71 9.89 -20.97
N ALA A 23 9.89 10.86 -21.43
CA ALA A 23 9.89 12.22 -20.89
C ALA A 23 9.39 12.31 -19.44
N GLU A 24 8.63 11.33 -18.95
CA GLU A 24 8.07 11.29 -17.59
C GLU A 24 9.04 10.70 -16.56
N VAL A 25 10.18 10.17 -17.02
CA VAL A 25 11.14 9.40 -16.20
C VAL A 25 12.58 9.90 -16.32
N ASP A 26 12.82 10.85 -17.21
CA ASP A 26 14.14 11.47 -17.37
C ASP A 26 14.54 12.21 -16.08
N GLY A 27 15.76 11.97 -15.62
CA GLY A 27 16.30 12.55 -14.38
C GLY A 27 15.65 12.09 -13.07
N LEU A 28 14.67 11.18 -13.10
CA LEU A 28 14.01 10.69 -11.88
C LEU A 28 14.85 9.62 -11.15
N ASP A 29 14.75 9.63 -9.83
CA ASP A 29 15.24 8.53 -8.99
C ASP A 29 14.38 7.27 -9.16
N THR A 30 14.87 6.13 -8.65
CA THR A 30 14.21 4.84 -8.80
C THR A 30 12.78 4.84 -8.25
N MET A 31 12.52 5.42 -7.08
CA MET A 31 11.19 5.37 -6.45
C MET A 31 10.20 6.21 -7.26
N SER A 32 10.61 7.39 -7.70
CA SER A 32 9.82 8.25 -8.58
C SER A 32 9.49 7.56 -9.91
N VAL A 33 10.41 6.77 -10.49
CA VAL A 33 10.12 5.96 -11.68
C VAL A 33 9.09 4.86 -11.37
N LEU A 34 9.22 4.17 -10.24
CA LEU A 34 8.29 3.11 -9.84
C LEU A 34 6.88 3.66 -9.58
N GLU A 35 6.74 4.89 -9.08
CA GLU A 35 5.44 5.58 -8.99
C GLU A 35 4.81 5.79 -10.38
N LYS A 36 5.61 6.12 -11.40
CA LYS A 36 5.13 6.19 -12.79
C LYS A 36 4.71 4.80 -13.29
N VAL A 37 5.45 3.74 -12.93
CA VAL A 37 5.06 2.35 -13.26
C VAL A 37 3.72 2.00 -12.62
N TRP A 38 3.48 2.39 -11.37
CA TRP A 38 2.18 2.22 -10.72
C TRP A 38 1.06 2.93 -11.48
N HIS A 39 1.27 4.22 -11.81
CA HIS A 39 0.30 5.04 -12.52
C HIS A 39 -0.05 4.47 -13.89
N TYR A 40 0.95 4.26 -14.75
CA TYR A 40 0.74 3.73 -16.11
C TYR A 40 0.36 2.25 -16.13
N GLY A 41 0.56 1.53 -15.02
CA GLY A 41 0.13 0.15 -14.84
C GLY A 41 -1.37 -0.02 -14.55
N GLN A 42 -2.12 1.07 -14.37
CA GLN A 42 -3.57 1.02 -14.18
C GLN A 42 -4.30 0.86 -15.52
N ASN A 43 -5.32 -0.01 -15.54
CA ASN A 43 -6.11 -0.27 -16.74
C ASN A 43 -6.92 0.94 -17.22
N ASP A 44 -7.19 1.92 -16.35
CA ASP A 44 -7.83 3.18 -16.76
C ASP A 44 -6.93 4.04 -17.66
N ILE A 45 -5.61 3.82 -17.60
CA ILE A 45 -4.60 4.60 -18.35
C ILE A 45 -4.03 3.76 -19.49
N GLN A 46 -3.70 2.50 -19.23
CA GLN A 46 -3.28 1.54 -20.24
C GLN A 46 -4.18 0.31 -20.17
N PRO A 47 -5.36 0.36 -20.83
CA PRO A 47 -6.25 -0.78 -20.90
C PRO A 47 -5.56 -1.99 -21.53
N VAL A 48 -5.63 -3.13 -20.86
CA VAL A 48 -5.19 -4.40 -21.41
C VAL A 48 -6.32 -5.40 -21.22
N GLU A 49 -6.80 -5.98 -22.32
CA GLU A 49 -7.83 -7.02 -22.27
C GLU A 49 -7.31 -8.22 -21.47
N ASP A 50 -8.21 -8.78 -20.65
CA ASP A 50 -7.97 -10.00 -19.86
C ASP A 50 -6.76 -9.95 -18.90
N ARG A 51 -6.32 -8.75 -18.50
CA ARG A 51 -5.22 -8.58 -17.53
C ARG A 51 -5.57 -7.62 -16.40
N TYR A 52 -5.03 -7.90 -15.22
CA TYR A 52 -5.20 -7.07 -14.02
C TYR A 52 -4.31 -5.83 -14.05
N SER A 53 -4.81 -4.72 -13.48
CA SER A 53 -3.99 -3.55 -13.11
C SER A 53 -2.83 -3.94 -12.21
N VAL A 54 -1.71 -3.22 -12.32
CA VAL A 54 -0.63 -3.31 -11.33
C VAL A 54 -1.19 -2.99 -9.94
N SER A 55 -0.92 -3.87 -8.98
CA SER A 55 -1.57 -3.91 -7.67
C SER A 55 -0.57 -4.16 -6.53
N VAL A 56 -0.99 -3.88 -5.30
CA VAL A 56 -0.21 -4.20 -4.10
C VAL A 56 0.12 -5.70 -4.09
N GLY A 57 1.40 -6.03 -3.95
CA GLY A 57 1.92 -7.40 -4.03
C GLY A 57 2.56 -7.77 -5.36
N ASP A 58 2.41 -6.96 -6.41
CA ASP A 58 3.15 -7.18 -7.67
C ASP A 58 4.62 -6.80 -7.52
N VAL A 59 5.47 -7.47 -8.31
CA VAL A 59 6.93 -7.32 -8.22
C VAL A 59 7.51 -6.82 -9.53
N VAL A 60 8.41 -5.85 -9.45
CA VAL A 60 9.10 -5.24 -10.59
C VAL A 60 10.60 -5.50 -10.50
N LEU A 61 11.22 -5.89 -11.62
CA LEU A 61 12.67 -5.85 -11.77
C LEU A 61 13.06 -4.56 -12.48
N TYR A 62 13.75 -3.66 -11.77
CA TYR A 62 14.19 -2.39 -12.33
C TYR A 62 15.65 -2.13 -11.96
N ARG A 63 16.48 -1.80 -12.96
CA ARG A 63 17.93 -1.57 -12.81
C ARG A 63 18.70 -2.67 -12.05
N GLY A 64 18.22 -3.92 -12.14
CA GLY A 64 18.84 -5.08 -11.50
C GLY A 64 18.36 -5.36 -10.07
N GLU A 65 17.45 -4.54 -9.54
CA GLU A 65 16.88 -4.70 -8.21
C GLU A 65 15.39 -5.08 -8.30
N LEU A 66 14.92 -5.86 -7.34
CA LEU A 66 13.52 -6.26 -7.25
C LEU A 66 12.79 -5.34 -6.26
N PHE A 67 11.59 -4.91 -6.65
CA PHE A 67 10.74 -4.07 -5.84
C PHE A 67 9.35 -4.67 -5.77
N ILE A 68 8.77 -4.76 -4.57
CA ILE A 68 7.38 -5.15 -4.36
C ILE A 68 6.52 -3.91 -4.14
N ALA A 69 5.36 -3.86 -4.79
CA ALA A 69 4.36 -2.83 -4.56
C ALA A 69 3.72 -2.99 -3.18
N ARG A 70 3.76 -1.93 -2.37
CA ARG A 70 3.20 -1.87 -1.01
C ARG A 70 1.95 -0.98 -1.00
N PRO A 71 1.12 -1.01 0.07
CA PRO A 71 0.03 -0.06 0.22
C PRO A 71 0.49 1.39 0.10
N CYS A 72 1.68 1.69 0.63
CA CYS A 72 2.34 2.98 0.52
C CYS A 72 3.68 2.81 -0.20
N GLY A 73 3.70 3.07 -1.51
CA GLY A 73 4.92 3.07 -2.32
C GLY A 73 5.47 1.68 -2.64
N TRP A 74 6.79 1.55 -2.59
CA TRP A 74 7.53 0.37 -3.02
C TRP A 74 8.54 -0.05 -1.97
N ALA A 75 8.86 -1.34 -1.90
CA ALA A 75 9.92 -1.84 -1.02
C ALA A 75 10.89 -2.72 -1.81
N LEU A 76 12.18 -2.60 -1.49
CA LEU A 76 13.21 -3.51 -2.00
C LEU A 76 12.92 -4.95 -1.56
N MET A 77 13.24 -5.88 -2.45
CA MET A 77 13.12 -7.32 -2.22
C MET A 77 14.39 -8.00 -2.76
N THR A 78 14.86 -9.01 -2.05
CA THR A 78 15.95 -9.88 -2.49
C THR A 78 15.40 -11.03 -3.36
N PRO A 79 16.23 -11.62 -4.25
CA PRO A 79 15.80 -12.80 -5.02
C PRO A 79 15.33 -13.97 -4.15
N ALA A 80 15.95 -14.16 -2.97
CA ALA A 80 15.55 -15.21 -2.03
C ALA A 80 14.20 -14.92 -1.36
N GLU A 81 13.85 -13.65 -1.14
CA GLU A 81 12.53 -13.25 -0.66
C GLU A 81 11.47 -13.46 -1.74
N LEU A 82 11.76 -13.10 -2.99
CA LEU A 82 10.88 -13.38 -4.12
C LEU A 82 10.57 -14.88 -4.24
N GLU A 83 11.59 -15.74 -4.15
CA GLU A 83 11.40 -17.19 -4.21
C GLU A 83 10.47 -17.72 -3.09
N ARG A 84 10.57 -17.14 -1.88
CA ARG A 84 9.65 -17.46 -0.78
C ARG A 84 8.24 -16.92 -1.05
N TYR A 85 8.16 -15.69 -1.56
CA TYR A 85 6.90 -15.01 -1.83
C TYR A 85 6.09 -15.70 -2.93
N GLU A 86 6.74 -16.19 -3.98
CA GLU A 86 6.08 -16.94 -5.07
C GLU A 86 5.45 -18.26 -4.59
N LYS A 87 6.00 -18.88 -3.54
CA LYS A 87 5.47 -20.10 -2.94
C LYS A 87 4.24 -19.87 -2.06
N LEU A 88 3.95 -18.64 -1.68
CA LEU A 88 2.73 -18.30 -0.94
C LEU A 88 1.51 -18.42 -1.85
N ASP A 89 0.39 -18.81 -1.25
CA ASP A 89 -0.92 -18.70 -1.90
C ASP A 89 -1.33 -17.21 -1.99
N HIS A 90 -2.42 -16.94 -2.73
CA HIS A 90 -2.94 -15.60 -2.91
C HIS A 90 -3.14 -14.84 -1.58
N THR A 91 -3.75 -15.51 -0.58
CA THR A 91 -4.00 -14.93 0.75
C THR A 91 -2.70 -14.60 1.47
N GLY A 92 -1.72 -15.51 1.45
CA GLY A 92 -0.40 -15.30 2.04
C GLY A 92 0.35 -14.16 1.37
N ARG A 93 0.27 -14.04 0.04
CA ARG A 93 0.87 -12.92 -0.71
C ARG A 93 0.27 -11.57 -0.34
N LEU A 94 -1.06 -11.48 -0.25
CA LEU A 94 -1.73 -10.24 0.15
C LEU A 94 -1.39 -9.85 1.59
N ARG A 95 -1.38 -10.82 2.51
CA ARG A 95 -0.95 -10.57 3.90
C ARG A 95 0.48 -10.08 3.94
N HIS A 96 1.40 -10.75 3.26
CA HIS A 96 2.80 -10.34 3.24
C HIS A 96 3.03 -8.99 2.58
N ALA A 97 2.34 -8.68 1.49
CA ALA A 97 2.44 -7.38 0.81
C ALA A 97 1.91 -6.23 1.68
N ARG A 98 0.87 -6.51 2.47
CA ARG A 98 0.28 -5.59 3.47
C ARG A 98 1.01 -5.56 4.80
N GLN A 99 2.01 -6.43 5.04
CA GLN A 99 2.86 -6.31 6.22
C GLN A 99 3.58 -4.97 6.10
N ASP A 100 3.00 -3.96 6.74
CA ASP A 100 3.73 -2.86 7.31
C ASP A 100 4.86 -3.44 8.15
N THR A 101 5.95 -2.71 8.19
CA THR A 101 7.05 -2.93 9.12
C THR A 101 6.52 -3.27 10.52
N PRO A 102 7.28 -3.98 11.38
CA PRO A 102 6.92 -4.26 12.78
C PRO A 102 6.58 -3.04 13.67
N GLU A 103 6.45 -1.85 13.08
CA GLU A 103 6.09 -0.57 13.68
C GLU A 103 4.68 -0.11 13.23
N HIS A 104 3.75 -1.01 12.87
CA HIS A 104 2.34 -0.62 12.69
C HIS A 104 1.77 -0.22 14.06
N LYS A 105 1.96 1.05 14.41
CA LYS A 105 1.51 1.65 15.66
C LYS A 105 -0.01 1.67 15.64
N ARG A 106 -0.62 1.09 16.67
CA ARG A 106 -2.05 1.26 16.94
C ARG A 106 -2.18 2.34 18.00
N TYR A 107 -3.28 3.08 17.96
CA TYR A 107 -3.56 4.19 18.84
C TYR A 107 -4.93 3.97 19.49
N ILE A 108 -5.03 4.21 20.80
CA ILE A 108 -6.31 4.51 21.43
C ILE A 108 -6.48 6.03 21.35
N ASN A 109 -7.37 6.47 20.48
CA ASN A 109 -7.71 7.88 20.33
C ASN A 109 -8.80 8.24 21.34
N HIS A 110 -8.58 9.30 22.10
CA HIS A 110 -9.53 9.83 23.08
C HIS A 110 -10.25 11.04 22.50
N TYR A 111 -11.57 11.02 22.48
CA TYR A 111 -12.40 12.07 21.91
C TYR A 111 -13.29 12.72 22.96
N ARG A 112 -13.59 14.01 22.77
CA ARG A 112 -14.54 14.76 23.59
C ARG A 112 -15.31 15.73 22.73
N CYS A 113 -16.62 15.51 22.61
CA CYS A 113 -17.50 16.39 21.86
C CYS A 113 -17.74 17.70 22.63
N SER A 114 -17.41 18.84 22.01
CA SER A 114 -17.66 20.19 22.55
C SER A 114 -19.15 20.52 22.66
N GLU A 115 -19.97 19.98 21.75
CA GLU A 115 -21.39 20.33 21.63
C GLU A 115 -22.26 19.62 22.68
N CYS A 116 -22.03 18.32 22.89
CA CYS A 116 -22.89 17.49 23.74
C CYS A 116 -22.19 16.90 24.96
N GLY A 117 -20.87 17.14 25.11
CA GLY A 117 -20.05 16.69 26.24
C GLY A 117 -19.72 15.20 26.26
N THR A 118 -20.22 14.41 25.29
CA THR A 118 -19.93 12.98 25.19
C THR A 118 -18.45 12.76 24.95
N SER A 119 -17.84 11.88 25.74
CA SER A 119 -16.45 11.42 25.57
C SER A 119 -16.46 9.94 25.22
N TRP A 120 -15.55 9.52 24.37
CA TRP A 120 -15.38 8.12 23.97
C TRP A 120 -13.95 7.89 23.52
N ASP A 121 -13.55 6.63 23.53
CA ASP A 121 -12.24 6.18 23.09
C ASP A 121 -12.45 5.14 21.99
N ASP A 122 -11.58 5.14 20.98
CA ASP A 122 -11.65 4.16 19.91
C ASP A 122 -10.26 3.82 19.36
N GLU A 123 -10.12 2.63 18.80
CA GLU A 123 -8.85 2.08 18.36
C GLU A 123 -8.63 2.30 16.86
N TRP A 124 -7.51 2.95 16.53
CA TRP A 124 -7.17 3.33 15.16
C TRP A 124 -5.72 3.00 14.83
N ASP A 125 -5.41 2.91 13.54
CA ASP A 125 -4.04 2.82 13.02
C ASP A 125 -3.34 4.19 12.93
N CYS A 126 -4.07 5.28 13.20
CA CYS A 126 -3.58 6.65 13.18
C CYS A 126 -4.43 7.59 14.05
N THR A 127 -3.99 8.83 14.26
CA THR A 127 -4.72 9.86 15.02
C THR A 127 -5.77 10.55 14.14
N CYS A 128 -6.75 9.79 13.64
CA CYS A 128 -7.82 10.27 12.76
C CYS A 128 -8.99 10.91 13.53
N ASN A 129 -9.80 11.69 12.81
CA ASN A 129 -11.04 12.25 13.33
C ASN A 129 -12.13 11.19 13.39
N ASP A 130 -13.06 11.34 14.34
CA ASP A 130 -14.23 10.48 14.46
C ASP A 130 -15.52 11.30 14.66
N ARG A 131 -16.67 10.66 14.47
CA ARG A 131 -17.98 11.29 14.64
C ARG A 131 -18.58 10.98 15.99
N CYS A 132 -19.01 12.03 16.70
CA CYS A 132 -19.63 11.87 18.00
C CYS A 132 -20.85 10.92 17.92
N PRO A 133 -20.91 9.85 18.73
CA PRO A 133 -21.97 8.85 18.63
C PRO A 133 -23.36 9.38 19.02
N LYS A 134 -23.43 10.59 19.61
CA LYS A 134 -24.67 11.23 20.06
C LYS A 134 -25.20 12.29 19.10
N CYS A 135 -24.34 13.14 18.56
CA CYS A 135 -24.74 14.28 17.72
C CYS A 135 -24.08 14.31 16.34
N ASN A 136 -23.23 13.33 16.03
CA ASN A 136 -22.61 13.08 14.72
C ASN A 136 -21.71 14.21 14.19
N VAL A 137 -21.37 15.18 15.02
CA VAL A 137 -20.35 16.19 14.71
C VAL A 137 -18.98 15.54 14.64
N GLU A 138 -18.14 16.04 13.75
CA GLU A 138 -16.77 15.57 13.56
C GLU A 138 -15.88 16.14 14.66
N ILE A 139 -15.12 15.27 15.32
CA ILE A 139 -14.28 15.60 16.47
C ILE A 139 -12.88 15.03 16.22
N GLU A 140 -11.86 15.87 16.37
CA GLU A 140 -10.47 15.43 16.41
C GLU A 140 -10.16 14.85 17.80
N PRO A 141 -9.26 13.86 17.91
CA PRO A 141 -8.85 13.33 19.20
C PRO A 141 -8.10 14.40 20.00
N HIS A 142 -8.41 14.51 21.29
CA HIS A 142 -7.72 15.44 22.19
C HIS A 142 -6.44 14.85 22.79
N SER A 143 -6.32 13.53 22.78
CA SER A 143 -5.10 12.77 23.10
C SER A 143 -5.15 11.40 22.41
N SER A 144 -3.98 10.81 22.19
CA SER A 144 -3.85 9.47 21.63
C SER A 144 -2.74 8.71 22.33
N ASP A 145 -3.03 7.50 22.79
CA ASP A 145 -2.06 6.60 23.42
C ASP A 145 -1.60 5.54 22.43
N GLU A 146 -0.28 5.40 22.25
CA GLU A 146 0.30 4.30 21.45
C GLU A 146 0.09 2.96 22.18
N ILE A 147 -0.42 1.96 21.46
CA ILE A 147 -0.64 0.61 21.96
C ILE A 147 0.04 -0.42 21.06
N GLU A 148 0.43 -1.54 21.67
CA GLU A 148 1.00 -2.68 20.95
C GLU A 148 -0.08 -3.34 20.08
N ALA A 149 0.28 -3.65 18.83
CA ALA A 149 -0.60 -4.45 17.99
C ALA A 149 -0.80 -5.85 18.62
N PRO A 150 -2.04 -6.38 18.66
CA PRO A 150 -2.26 -7.72 19.19
C PRO A 150 -1.45 -8.75 18.39
N ALA A 151 -0.75 -9.62 19.12
CA ALA A 151 0.12 -10.67 18.60
C ALA A 151 -0.60 -11.72 17.74
#